data_AF-A0A453AWH3-F1
#
_entry.id   AF-A0A453AWH3-F1
#
_cell.length_a   1.000
_cell.length_b   1.000
_cell.length_c   1.000
_cell.angle_alpha   90.00
_cell.angle_beta   90.00
_cell.angle_gamma   90.00
#
_symmetry.space_group_name_H-M   'P 1'
#
loop_
_entity.id
_entity.type
_entity.pdbx_description
1 polymer ?
#
loop_
_entity_poly.entity_id
_entity_poly.type
_entity_poly.pdbx_seq_one_letter_code
_entity_poly.pdbx_strand_id
1 'polypeptide(L)'
;MFAMGLTHTLKTISLAPQPSVQEVDVVWGEDLVVGLNYDPWLVVCGDMLLMVDLVDDLISNGTFQVLHFDSSAEPAKWTKMEKLENWALFVSLDRRSPTFSCMNPERWGGKSNCIYVPSASKDSDEPWIAVELGQAVYSTTRSDSYILGGRSDQLESLWVLPSLVYGVGQ
;
A
#
# COMPACT_ATOMS: atom_id res chain seq x y z
N MET A 1 9.56 3.70 14.62
CA MET A 1 9.37 3.52 13.16
C MET A 1 9.04 2.07 12.90
N PHE A 2 8.22 1.76 11.90
CA PHE A 2 7.96 0.39 11.49
C PHE A 2 8.69 0.07 10.18
N ALA A 3 9.11 -1.18 10.02
CA ALA A 3 9.66 -1.71 8.79
C ALA A 3 9.13 -3.13 8.57
N MET A 4 9.02 -3.54 7.32
CA MET A 4 8.66 -4.89 6.93
C MET A 4 9.89 -5.64 6.44
N GLY A 5 10.09 -6.87 6.94
CA GLY A 5 11.12 -7.78 6.44
C GLY A 5 10.64 -8.60 5.25
N LEU A 6 11.58 -9.27 4.57
CA LEU A 6 11.35 -10.14 3.40
C LEU A 6 10.41 -11.34 3.66
N THR A 7 10.11 -11.65 4.92
CA THR A 7 9.19 -12.73 5.32
C THR A 7 7.89 -12.17 5.90
N HIS A 8 7.51 -10.95 5.51
CA HIS A 8 6.36 -10.21 6.06
C HIS A 8 6.44 -9.98 7.58
N THR A 9 7.64 -10.05 8.15
CA THR A 9 7.86 -9.81 9.57
C THR A 9 7.84 -8.33 9.87
N LEU A 10 6.94 -7.90 10.76
CA LEU A 10 6.86 -6.51 11.18
C LEU A 10 7.95 -6.24 12.22
N LYS A 11 8.71 -5.16 12.01
CA LYS A 11 9.79 -4.75 12.92
C LYS A 11 9.57 -3.33 13.39
N THR A 12 9.82 -3.10 14.67
CA THR A 12 9.90 -1.77 15.25
C THR A 12 11.35 -1.34 15.34
N ILE A 13 11.64 -0.16 14.79
CA ILE A 13 12.94 0.48 14.81
C ILE A 13 12.87 1.68 15.74
N SER A 14 13.69 1.67 16.79
CA SER A 14 13.97 2.83 17.63
C SER A 14 15.35 3.38 17.27
N LEU A 15 15.48 4.71 17.19
CA LEU A 15 16.74 5.38 16.86
C LEU A 15 17.47 5.93 18.10
N ALA A 16 16.76 6.09 19.21
CA ALA A 16 17.28 6.64 20.46
C ALA A 16 16.74 5.85 21.66
N PRO A 17 17.51 5.72 22.77
CA PRO A 17 18.86 6.26 22.99
C PRO A 17 19.96 5.52 22.23
N GLN A 18 19.72 4.27 21.81
CA GLN A 18 20.58 3.53 20.89
C GLN A 18 19.71 2.91 19.79
N PRO A 19 20.19 2.83 18.55
CA PRO A 19 19.48 2.15 17.48
C PRO A 19 19.18 0.70 17.86
N SER A 20 17.90 0.33 17.83
CA SER A 20 17.45 -1.04 18.12
C SER A 20 16.36 -1.45 17.14
N VAL A 21 16.40 -2.71 16.74
CA VAL A 21 15.37 -3.33 15.91
C VAL A 21 14.79 -4.50 16.68
N GLN A 22 13.46 -4.51 16.82
CA GLN A 22 12.73 -5.59 17.49
C GLN A 22 11.67 -6.12 16.54
N GLU A 23 11.54 -7.43 16.47
CA GLU A 23 10.44 -8.07 15.77
C GLU A 23 9.17 -7.94 16.62
N VAL A 24 8.07 -7.64 15.97
CA VAL A 24 6.76 -7.60 16.59
C VAL A 24 6.12 -8.96 16.36
N ASP A 25 5.67 -9.61 17.43
CA ASP A 25 4.87 -10.81 17.32
C ASP A 25 3.49 -10.42 16.77
N VAL A 26 3.21 -10.82 15.52
CA VAL A 26 1.98 -10.45 14.83
C VAL A 26 1.30 -11.70 14.28
N VAL A 27 0.02 -11.85 14.62
CA VAL A 27 -0.84 -12.88 14.06
C VAL A 27 -1.64 -12.37 12.87
N TRP A 28 -1.87 -13.26 11.92
CA TRP A 28 -2.75 -13.03 10.77
C TRP A 28 -4.19 -13.34 11.19
N GLY A 29 -5.14 -12.47 10.85
CA GLY A 29 -6.56 -12.77 11.00
C GLY A 29 -6.99 -14.03 10.22
N GLU A 30 -8.08 -14.67 10.66
CA GLU A 30 -8.53 -15.97 10.16
C GLU A 30 -8.95 -15.95 8.67
N ASP A 31 -9.38 -14.80 8.15
CA ASP A 31 -9.86 -14.61 6.77
C ASP A 31 -8.78 -14.06 5.80
N LEU A 32 -7.50 -14.15 6.18
CA LEU A 32 -6.41 -13.55 5.40
C LEU A 32 -5.86 -14.49 4.34
N VAL A 33 -6.10 -14.16 3.07
CA VAL A 33 -5.38 -14.73 1.94
C VAL A 33 -4.11 -13.90 1.74
N VAL A 34 -2.97 -14.38 2.23
CA VAL A 34 -1.69 -13.78 1.86
C VAL A 34 -1.49 -14.03 0.37
N GLY A 35 -1.35 -12.96 -0.43
CA GLY A 35 -1.13 -13.09 -1.85
C GLY A 35 0.14 -13.90 -2.15
N LEU A 36 0.26 -14.39 -3.38
CA LEU A 36 1.53 -14.92 -3.90
C LEU A 36 2.60 -13.83 -4.07
N ASN A 37 2.25 -12.57 -3.76
CA ASN A 37 3.12 -11.43 -3.90
C ASN A 37 4.05 -11.34 -2.69
N TYR A 38 5.36 -11.32 -2.94
CA TYR A 38 6.37 -11.43 -1.89
C TYR A 38 6.66 -10.11 -1.16
N ASP A 39 6.02 -9.00 -1.55
CA ASP A 39 6.34 -7.65 -1.04
C ASP A 39 5.10 -6.73 -0.97
N PRO A 40 4.32 -6.72 0.12
CA PRO A 40 3.22 -5.78 0.30
C PRO A 40 3.72 -4.37 0.66
N TRP A 41 2.88 -3.36 0.45
CA TRP A 41 3.18 -1.97 0.83
C TRP A 41 2.82 -1.71 2.29
N LEU A 42 3.68 -1.04 3.04
CA LEU A 42 3.29 -0.36 4.28
C LEU A 42 2.87 1.07 3.98
N VAL A 43 1.71 1.48 4.50
CA VAL A 43 1.14 2.81 4.31
C VAL A 43 0.71 3.35 5.67
N VAL A 44 1.18 4.55 6.00
CA VAL A 44 0.65 5.30 7.16
C VAL A 44 -0.62 6.01 6.71
N CYS A 45 -1.72 5.76 7.41
CA CYS A 45 -3.04 6.31 7.09
C CYS A 45 -3.66 6.95 8.34
N GLY A 46 -3.45 8.26 8.51
CA GLY A 46 -3.79 8.93 9.76
C GLY A 46 -2.94 8.40 10.92
N ASP A 47 -3.60 7.84 11.94
CA ASP A 47 -2.99 7.14 13.07
C ASP A 47 -2.83 5.63 12.84
N MET A 48 -3.37 5.10 11.74
CA MET A 48 -3.32 3.69 11.41
C MET A 48 -2.06 3.33 10.63
N LEU A 49 -1.53 2.14 10.89
CA LEU A 49 -0.58 1.48 10.01
C LEU A 49 -1.31 0.43 9.17
N LEU A 50 -1.29 0.62 7.86
CA LEU A 50 -1.93 -0.27 6.91
C LEU A 50 -0.90 -1.05 6.12
N MET A 51 -1.21 -2.32 5.85
CA MET A 51 -0.51 -3.13 4.87
C MET A 51 -1.43 -3.33 3.67
N VAL A 52 -0.96 -2.97 2.49
CA VAL A 52 -1.67 -3.16 1.23
C VAL A 52 -0.99 -4.28 0.48
N ASP A 53 -1.74 -5.31 0.12
CA ASP A 53 -1.27 -6.40 -0.73
C ASP A 53 -2.08 -6.43 -2.02
N LEU A 54 -1.46 -6.91 -3.10
CA LEU A 54 -2.14 -7.18 -4.37
C LEU A 54 -2.21 -8.70 -4.51
N VAL A 55 -3.38 -9.25 -4.17
CA VAL A 55 -3.64 -10.69 -4.23
C VAL A 55 -3.99 -11.05 -5.67
N ASP A 56 -3.13 -11.79 -6.35
CA ASP A 56 -3.38 -12.27 -7.71
C ASP A 56 -4.29 -13.49 -7.69
N ASP A 57 -5.32 -13.48 -8.53
CA ASP A 57 -6.04 -14.66 -8.92
C ASP A 57 -5.27 -15.33 -10.06
N LEU A 58 -5.10 -16.65 -10.01
CA LEU A 58 -4.20 -17.49 -10.82
C LEU A 58 -4.32 -17.32 -12.36
N ILE A 59 -5.25 -16.51 -12.83
CA ILE A 59 -5.72 -16.44 -14.22
C ILE A 59 -5.44 -15.09 -14.90
N SER A 60 -5.18 -13.98 -14.18
CA SER A 60 -4.73 -12.64 -14.71
C SER A 60 -5.27 -11.41 -13.94
N ASN A 61 -6.06 -11.59 -12.89
CA ASN A 61 -6.72 -10.48 -12.19
C ASN A 61 -6.19 -10.36 -10.76
N GLY A 62 -5.76 -9.17 -10.36
CA GLY A 62 -5.35 -8.90 -8.98
C GLY A 62 -6.43 -8.15 -8.21
N THR A 63 -6.58 -8.36 -6.91
CA THR A 63 -7.43 -7.54 -6.05
C THR A 63 -6.60 -6.97 -4.92
N PHE A 64 -6.75 -5.66 -4.65
CA PHE A 64 -6.10 -5.07 -3.49
C PHE A 64 -6.77 -5.56 -2.21
N GLN A 65 -5.95 -6.04 -1.29
CA GLN A 65 -6.34 -6.30 0.09
C GLN A 65 -5.65 -5.28 1.00
N VAL A 66 -6.40 -4.74 1.96
CA VAL A 66 -5.85 -3.82 2.95
C VAL A 66 -6.03 -4.41 4.34
N LEU A 67 -4.96 -4.33 5.13
CA LEU A 67 -4.85 -4.90 6.45
C LEU A 67 -4.48 -3.81 7.44
N HIS A 68 -5.30 -3.64 8.46
CA HIS A 68 -5.05 -2.75 9.58
C HIS A 68 -4.21 -3.45 10.64
N PHE A 69 -3.14 -2.79 11.09
CA PHE A 69 -2.34 -3.24 12.22
C PHE A 69 -2.99 -2.85 13.55
N ASP A 70 -3.44 -3.83 14.32
CA ASP A 70 -3.96 -3.62 15.66
C ASP A 70 -2.88 -4.00 16.70
N SER A 71 -2.21 -2.97 17.23
CA SER A 71 -1.22 -3.13 18.29
C SER A 71 -1.81 -3.27 19.69
N SER A 72 -3.13 -3.10 19.84
CA SER A 72 -3.82 -3.21 21.14
C SER A 72 -4.26 -4.65 21.45
N ALA A 73 -4.27 -5.53 20.45
CA ALA A 73 -4.46 -6.96 20.61
C ALA A 73 -3.20 -7.63 21.20
N GLU A 74 -3.40 -8.73 21.95
CA GLU A 74 -2.32 -9.58 22.46
C GLU A 74 -2.50 -11.03 21.93
N PRO A 75 -1.63 -11.51 21.02
CA PRO A 75 -0.58 -10.76 20.31
C PRO A 75 -1.17 -9.73 19.32
N ALA A 76 -0.33 -8.80 18.86
CA ALA A 76 -0.74 -7.82 17.85
C ALA A 76 -1.25 -8.54 16.59
N LYS A 77 -2.16 -7.93 15.84
CA LYS A 77 -2.80 -8.63 14.71
C LYS A 77 -2.97 -7.78 13.47
N TRP A 78 -2.88 -8.43 12.32
CA TRP A 78 -3.36 -7.87 11.05
C TRP A 78 -4.84 -8.24 10.87
N THR A 79 -5.69 -7.24 10.63
CA THR A 79 -7.13 -7.44 10.39
C THR A 79 -7.51 -6.88 9.03
N LYS A 80 -8.24 -7.65 8.23
CA LYS A 80 -8.74 -7.21 6.92
C LYS A 80 -9.69 -6.03 7.07
N MET A 81 -9.50 -5.03 6.23
CA MET A 81 -10.44 -3.94 6.06
C MET A 81 -11.35 -4.23 4.87
N GLU A 82 -12.66 -4.06 5.06
CA GLU A 82 -13.62 -4.17 3.96
C GLU A 82 -13.77 -2.84 3.20
N LYS A 83 -13.48 -1.71 3.84
CA LYS A 83 -13.50 -0.36 3.25
C LYS A 83 -12.44 0.54 3.87
N LEU A 84 -11.96 1.52 3.11
CA LEU A 84 -11.10 2.61 3.59
C LEU A 84 -11.90 3.84 4.04
N GLU A 85 -13.24 3.77 4.00
CA GLU A 85 -14.13 4.88 4.30
C GLU A 85 -13.84 6.13 3.44
N ASN A 86 -13.52 7.26 4.07
CA ASN A 86 -13.20 8.52 3.42
C ASN A 86 -11.71 8.66 3.04
N TRP A 87 -10.93 7.59 3.16
CA TRP A 87 -9.51 7.60 2.78
C TRP A 87 -9.29 7.10 1.35
N ALA A 88 -8.24 7.62 0.74
CA ALA A 88 -7.62 7.06 -0.45
C ALA A 88 -6.14 6.75 -0.16
N LEU A 89 -5.66 5.64 -0.70
CA LEU A 89 -4.25 5.23 -0.60
C LEU A 89 -3.58 5.43 -1.94
N PHE A 90 -2.29 5.70 -1.92
CA PHE A 90 -1.49 5.89 -3.11
C PHE A 90 -0.25 5.02 -3.01
N VAL A 91 -0.13 4.13 -3.98
CA VAL A 91 0.96 3.16 -4.07
C VAL A 91 1.50 3.15 -5.49
N SER A 92 2.75 2.76 -5.66
CA SER A 92 3.33 2.52 -6.99
C SER A 92 3.81 1.09 -7.10
N LEU A 93 3.70 0.50 -8.29
CA LEU A 93 4.29 -0.79 -8.58
C LEU A 93 5.82 -0.72 -8.44
N ASP A 94 6.42 0.41 -8.77
CA ASP A 94 7.80 0.75 -8.37
C ASP A 94 7.86 1.10 -6.88
N ARG A 95 8.27 0.09 -6.09
CA ARG A 95 8.36 0.14 -4.62
C ARG A 95 9.44 1.07 -4.08
N ARG A 96 10.27 1.68 -4.94
CA ARG A 96 11.17 2.78 -4.54
C ARG A 96 10.37 4.05 -4.23
N SER A 97 9.15 4.14 -4.73
CA SER A 97 8.25 5.27 -4.51
C SER A 97 7.68 5.23 -3.09
N PRO A 98 7.58 6.39 -2.40
CA PRO A 98 6.90 6.45 -1.13
C PRO A 98 5.40 6.16 -1.29
N THR A 99 4.80 5.66 -0.21
CA THR A 99 3.35 5.49 -0.09
C THR A 99 2.77 6.63 0.73
N PHE A 100 1.49 6.96 0.49
CA PHE A 100 0.79 8.00 1.24
C PHE A 100 -0.71 7.73 1.24
N SER A 101 -1.38 8.40 2.17
CA SER A 101 -2.83 8.40 2.32
C SER A 101 -3.37 9.81 2.17
N CYS A 102 -4.58 9.97 1.65
CA CYS A 102 -5.32 11.22 1.63
C CYS A 102 -6.70 11.03 2.24
N MET A 103 -7.07 11.88 3.20
CA MET A 103 -8.43 11.92 3.75
C MET A 103 -9.30 12.89 2.95
N ASN A 104 -10.52 12.47 2.62
CA ASN A 104 -11.49 13.23 1.82
C ASN A 104 -10.94 13.69 0.45
N PRO A 105 -10.51 12.73 -0.41
CA PRO A 105 -9.97 13.04 -1.73
C PRO A 105 -10.95 13.80 -2.65
N GLU A 106 -12.25 13.77 -2.35
CA GLU A 106 -13.29 14.52 -3.06
C GLU A 106 -13.01 16.03 -3.08
N ARG A 107 -12.26 16.56 -2.10
CA ARG A 107 -11.87 17.97 -2.04
C ARG A 107 -11.09 18.46 -3.27
N TRP A 108 -10.42 17.54 -3.97
CA TRP A 108 -9.70 17.82 -5.20
C TRP A 108 -10.29 17.06 -6.42
N GLY A 109 -11.49 16.50 -6.28
CA GLY A 109 -12.16 15.72 -7.32
C GLY A 109 -11.78 14.24 -7.36
N GLY A 110 -11.04 13.75 -6.35
CA GLY A 110 -10.73 12.33 -6.17
C GLY A 110 -11.89 11.52 -5.59
N LYS A 111 -11.64 10.23 -5.33
CA LYS A 111 -12.59 9.23 -4.85
C LYS A 111 -12.06 8.56 -3.58
N SER A 112 -12.86 8.53 -2.53
CA SER A 112 -12.56 7.73 -1.34
C SER A 112 -12.73 6.24 -1.61
N ASN A 113 -12.34 5.41 -0.64
CA ASN A 113 -12.35 3.96 -0.76
C ASN A 113 -11.50 3.42 -1.92
N CYS A 114 -10.52 4.21 -2.40
CA CYS A 114 -9.73 3.89 -3.59
C CYS A 114 -8.24 3.79 -3.31
N ILE A 115 -7.58 2.92 -4.07
CA ILE A 115 -6.14 2.81 -4.21
C ILE A 115 -5.76 3.42 -5.56
N TYR A 116 -4.93 4.46 -5.51
CA TYR A 116 -4.40 5.17 -6.66
C TYR A 116 -3.04 4.60 -7.04
N VAL A 117 -2.94 4.17 -8.30
CA VAL A 117 -1.70 3.66 -8.90
C VAL A 117 -1.35 4.54 -10.09
N PRO A 118 -0.09 4.97 -10.26
CA PRO A 118 0.32 5.71 -11.44
C PRO A 118 0.02 4.91 -12.71
N SER A 119 -0.50 5.58 -13.72
CA SER A 119 -0.76 4.93 -15.01
C SER A 119 0.57 4.66 -15.71
N ALA A 120 0.73 3.42 -16.19
CA ALA A 120 1.83 3.06 -17.09
C ALA A 120 1.55 3.43 -18.55
N SER A 121 0.29 3.78 -18.88
CA SER A 121 -0.11 4.10 -20.25
C SER A 121 0.27 5.54 -20.60
N LYS A 122 0.99 5.69 -21.72
CA LYS A 122 1.30 7.00 -22.31
C LYS A 122 0.13 7.61 -23.09
N ASP A 123 -0.88 6.79 -23.39
CA ASP A 123 -2.02 7.17 -24.24
C ASP A 123 -3.27 7.55 -23.42
N SER A 124 -3.19 7.46 -22.09
CA SER A 124 -4.25 7.87 -21.17
C SER A 124 -4.07 9.34 -20.79
N ASP A 125 -5.11 10.15 -20.92
CA ASP A 125 -5.14 11.52 -20.41
C ASP A 125 -5.04 11.57 -18.88
N GLU A 126 -5.45 10.49 -18.20
CA GLU A 126 -5.39 10.40 -16.74
C GLU A 126 -4.05 9.78 -16.30
N PRO A 127 -3.27 10.46 -15.44
CA PRO A 127 -1.94 10.02 -15.04
C PRO A 127 -1.95 8.91 -13.97
N TRP A 128 -3.13 8.50 -13.49
CA TRP A 128 -3.32 7.43 -12.51
C TRP A 128 -4.55 6.59 -12.82
N ILE A 129 -4.62 5.43 -12.18
CA ILE A 129 -5.78 4.55 -12.12
C ILE A 129 -6.27 4.54 -10.68
N ALA A 130 -7.56 4.79 -10.47
CA ALA A 130 -8.20 4.66 -9.17
C ALA A 130 -8.95 3.32 -9.11
N VAL A 131 -8.53 2.45 -8.21
CA VAL A 131 -9.14 1.13 -7.99
C VAL A 131 -9.88 1.15 -6.66
N GLU A 132 -11.19 0.97 -6.68
CA GLU A 132 -11.95 0.84 -5.43
C GLU A 132 -11.55 -0.45 -4.68
N LEU A 133 -11.42 -0.38 -3.36
CA LEU A 133 -11.05 -1.53 -2.53
C LEU A 133 -12.05 -2.69 -2.74
N GLY A 134 -11.53 -3.87 -3.04
CA GLY A 134 -12.32 -5.07 -3.36
C GLY A 134 -12.68 -5.22 -4.84
N GLN A 135 -12.35 -4.25 -5.71
CA GLN A 135 -12.48 -4.42 -7.16
C GLN A 135 -11.25 -5.11 -7.76
N ALA A 136 -11.50 -5.88 -8.82
CA ALA A 136 -10.46 -6.53 -9.59
C ALA A 136 -9.68 -5.53 -10.47
N VAL A 137 -8.38 -5.76 -10.58
CA VAL A 137 -7.42 -5.05 -11.42
C VAL A 137 -7.01 -5.97 -12.56
N TYR A 138 -7.30 -5.56 -13.79
CA TYR A 138 -7.07 -6.37 -14.99
C TYR A 138 -5.62 -6.27 -15.49
N SER A 139 -5.01 -7.42 -15.83
CA SER A 139 -3.63 -7.57 -16.29
C SER A 139 -3.25 -6.75 -17.54
N THR A 140 -4.18 -6.31 -18.39
CA THR A 140 -3.85 -5.47 -19.55
C THR A 140 -3.28 -4.09 -19.19
N THR A 141 -3.39 -3.68 -17.92
CA THR A 141 -2.76 -2.47 -17.34
C THR A 141 -1.44 -2.74 -16.64
N ARG A 142 -1.00 -4.01 -16.62
CA ARG A 142 0.05 -4.56 -15.76
C ARG A 142 1.12 -5.12 -16.69
N SER A 143 2.29 -4.47 -16.78
CA SER A 143 3.41 -5.13 -17.45
C SER A 143 3.76 -6.39 -16.68
N ASP A 144 3.82 -7.54 -17.35
CA ASP A 144 4.07 -8.87 -16.75
C ASP A 144 5.38 -8.94 -15.93
N SER A 145 6.25 -7.92 -16.02
CA SER A 145 7.49 -7.81 -15.25
C SER A 145 7.30 -7.79 -13.73
N TYR A 146 6.19 -7.26 -13.22
CA TYR A 146 6.01 -7.09 -11.76
C TYR A 146 5.53 -8.36 -11.06
N ILE A 147 4.88 -9.27 -11.78
CA ILE A 147 4.35 -10.54 -11.22
C ILE A 147 5.50 -11.50 -10.89
N LEU A 148 6.66 -11.35 -11.56
CA LEU A 148 7.85 -12.18 -11.35
C LEU A 148 8.96 -11.53 -10.53
N GLY A 149 8.70 -10.40 -9.85
CA GLY A 149 9.75 -9.65 -9.16
C GLY A 149 10.83 -9.14 -10.13
N GLY A 150 10.50 -9.03 -11.42
CA GLY A 150 11.36 -8.48 -12.44
C GLY A 150 11.50 -6.98 -12.22
N ARG A 151 12.64 -6.58 -11.64
CA ARG A 151 13.02 -5.17 -11.59
C ARG A 151 13.11 -4.68 -13.03
N SER A 152 12.22 -3.77 -13.42
CA SER A 152 12.47 -2.95 -14.59
C SER A 152 13.63 -2.03 -14.26
N ASP A 153 14.66 -1.98 -15.12
CA ASP A 153 15.74 -1.00 -15.00
C ASP A 153 15.24 0.44 -15.22
N GLN A 154 13.99 0.59 -15.67
CA GLN A 154 13.34 1.87 -15.91
C GLN A 154 12.68 2.40 -14.63
N LEU A 155 12.88 3.69 -14.35
CA LEU A 155 12.12 4.41 -13.32
C LEU A 155 10.70 4.62 -13.82
N GLU A 156 9.72 4.26 -13.00
CA GLU A 156 8.31 4.48 -13.30
C GLU A 156 7.79 5.79 -12.71
N SER A 157 6.57 6.13 -13.10
CA SER A 157 5.81 7.20 -12.48
C SER A 157 5.77 6.98 -10.97
N LEU A 158 6.21 7.99 -10.25
CA LEU A 158 6.30 7.97 -8.80
C LEU A 158 5.43 9.08 -8.24
N TRP A 159 4.94 8.86 -7.04
CA TRP A 159 4.21 9.86 -6.33
C TRP A 159 5.14 10.73 -5.47
N VAL A 160 4.98 12.04 -5.56
CA VAL A 160 5.64 12.99 -4.68
C VAL A 160 4.59 13.83 -3.99
N LEU A 161 4.59 13.82 -2.66
CA LEU A 161 3.85 14.79 -1.86
C LEU A 161 4.84 15.78 -1.26
N PRO A 162 5.16 16.89 -1.95
CA PRO A 162 6.11 17.86 -1.44
C PRO A 162 5.52 18.57 -0.22
N SER A 163 6.17 18.40 0.93
CA SER A 163 5.81 19.10 2.17
C SER A 163 5.86 20.63 2.04
N LEU A 164 6.63 21.14 1.07
CA LEU A 164 6.75 22.56 0.74
C LEU A 164 5.51 23.15 0.06
N VAL A 165 4.71 22.34 -0.63
CA VAL A 165 3.50 22.81 -1.35
C VAL A 165 2.27 22.74 -0.45
N TYR A 166 2.25 21.80 0.50
CA TYR A 166 1.17 21.62 1.49
C TYR A 166 1.59 22.06 2.90
N GLY A 167 2.54 22.98 3.00
CA GLY A 167 3.16 23.39 4.26
C GLY A 167 2.17 23.80 5.35
N VAL A 168 2.17 23.04 6.44
CA VAL A 168 1.80 23.42 7.80
C VAL A 168 0.43 24.10 7.96
N GLY A 169 -0.62 23.30 7.91
CA GLY A 169 -1.85 23.56 8.67
C GLY A 169 -2.04 22.42 9.65
N GLN A 170 -1.84 22.70 10.94
CA GLN A 170 -2.18 21.80 12.05
C GLN A 170 -3.65 21.39 12.02
#